data_AF-A0A8J7HK67-F1
#
_entry.id   AF-A0A8J7HK67-F1
#
_cell.length_a   1.000
_cell.length_b   1.000
_cell.length_c   1.000
_cell.angle_alpha   90.00
_cell.angle_beta   90.00
_cell.angle_gamma   90.00
#
_symmetry.space_group_name_H-M   'P 1'
#
loop_
_entity.id
_entity.type
_entity.pdbx_description
1 polymer ?
#
loop_
_entity_poly.entity_id
_entity_poly.type
_entity_poly.pdbx_seq_one_letter_code
_entity_poly.pdbx_strand_id
1 'polypeptide(L)'
;MVKNWALAIGINQYDFLQPLKYAKRDAKLIQEFFRNEAGFDRVFWFSDESPDLGSEPTRPYRANLLRLLQQLFAKPFMEAGDNFWFFFSGYGMVDANQDYLMPSDGDPEDIENTAISISDLTECLNRCGADNIVLILDACRRQHKNSGEGIGRHTQTIARQTGVISILSCSPDEYSYEIDALQKGVFTHALLEGLGTQGQCATVERLNQYLGFRVPQLAYHYQKARQTPHIIAEPIKSRLILAPKHATKHDISKLQIDAVQAEVSQNLELAEQLWIRVNAAASSSDIDAVKEIERIAQLRVEACATQKQLTPQIPSLNGSPLHENRKYALHSNLDGRSCNQSLGLGRIPTAKHQQKSTLARPDIAINDLNSERGIDYKPLHDLLAAGEWKQADRETLAVMLKIAGREKQGWLNIEAINQFPETDLYTIDQLWLKFSNGRFGFSVQKQIWESVGGQTDADYETWCKFCDRVGWRVNQNWLFYSDLSFDTDAPKGHFPAAATVNLLTVWRGWVVGLFSCLVGFSALALRLGKSH
;
A
#
# COMPACT_ATOMS: atom_id res chain seq x y z
N MET A 1 -24.52 8.50 12.92
CA MET A 1 -23.79 7.25 12.63
C MET A 1 -23.29 7.35 11.21
N VAL A 2 -22.03 6.98 10.96
CA VAL A 2 -21.42 6.96 9.62
C VAL A 2 -22.18 5.98 8.72
N LYS A 3 -22.63 6.45 7.54
CA LYS A 3 -23.28 5.60 6.54
C LYS A 3 -22.25 5.02 5.58
N ASN A 4 -22.41 3.74 5.26
CA ASN A 4 -21.60 3.03 4.26
C ASN A 4 -22.52 2.51 3.15
N TRP A 5 -22.42 3.12 1.96
CA TRP A 5 -23.17 2.66 0.78
C TRP A 5 -22.21 2.12 -0.27
N ALA A 6 -22.70 1.19 -1.09
CA ALA A 6 -21.92 0.62 -2.18
C ALA A 6 -22.72 0.42 -3.47
N LEU A 7 -22.03 0.50 -4.61
CA LEU A 7 -22.50 0.12 -5.94
C LEU A 7 -21.50 -0.90 -6.53
N ALA A 8 -21.95 -2.13 -6.75
CA ALA A 8 -21.15 -3.20 -7.32
C ALA A 8 -21.68 -3.58 -8.72
N ILE A 9 -20.81 -3.55 -9.72
CA ILE A 9 -21.13 -3.87 -11.11
C ILE A 9 -20.20 -4.98 -11.59
N GLY A 10 -20.76 -6.03 -12.18
CA GLY A 10 -19.97 -7.14 -12.74
C GLY A 10 -20.54 -7.60 -14.07
N ILE A 11 -19.72 -7.59 -15.12
CA ILE A 11 -20.18 -7.84 -16.49
C ILE A 11 -19.45 -9.04 -17.08
N ASN A 12 -20.19 -10.10 -17.37
CA ASN A 12 -19.67 -11.27 -18.08
C ASN A 12 -19.91 -11.19 -19.60
N GLN A 13 -21.10 -10.77 -20.02
CA GLN A 13 -21.51 -10.78 -21.42
C GLN A 13 -21.31 -9.40 -22.06
N TYR A 14 -20.65 -9.39 -23.22
CA TYR A 14 -20.38 -8.21 -24.02
C TYR A 14 -20.78 -8.46 -25.47
N ASP A 15 -21.27 -7.43 -26.14
CA ASP A 15 -21.71 -7.50 -27.53
C ASP A 15 -20.52 -7.49 -28.51
N PHE A 16 -19.44 -6.75 -28.17
CA PHE A 16 -18.25 -6.56 -29.03
C PHE A 16 -16.95 -7.12 -28.43
N LEU A 17 -16.97 -7.62 -27.19
CA LEU A 17 -15.82 -8.18 -26.49
C LEU A 17 -16.03 -9.66 -26.16
N GLN A 18 -14.94 -10.37 -25.86
CA GLN A 18 -15.03 -11.78 -25.45
C GLN A 18 -15.71 -11.90 -24.08
N PRO A 19 -16.56 -12.91 -23.85
CA PRO A 19 -17.24 -13.05 -22.58
C PRO A 19 -16.26 -13.43 -21.45
N LEU A 20 -16.52 -12.88 -20.27
CA LEU A 20 -15.82 -13.21 -19.02
C LEU A 20 -16.60 -14.28 -18.25
N LYS A 21 -15.91 -15.02 -17.37
CA LYS A 21 -16.55 -16.13 -16.64
C LYS A 21 -17.13 -15.71 -15.30
N TYR A 22 -16.43 -14.86 -14.55
CA TYR A 22 -16.67 -14.65 -13.12
C TYR A 22 -16.84 -13.20 -12.71
N ALA A 23 -16.67 -12.20 -13.58
CA ALA A 23 -16.86 -10.79 -13.24
C ALA A 23 -18.24 -10.49 -12.60
N LYS A 24 -19.32 -11.08 -13.12
CA LYS A 24 -20.65 -11.03 -12.50
C LYS A 24 -20.66 -11.62 -11.08
N ARG A 25 -19.99 -12.77 -10.91
CA ARG A 25 -19.91 -13.49 -9.62
C ARG A 25 -19.07 -12.71 -8.61
N ASP A 26 -17.99 -12.08 -9.05
CA ASP A 26 -17.15 -11.20 -8.25
C ASP A 26 -17.98 -10.07 -7.64
N ALA A 27 -18.74 -9.33 -8.46
CA ALA A 27 -19.61 -8.25 -7.99
C ALA A 27 -20.70 -8.74 -7.03
N LYS A 28 -21.25 -9.95 -7.26
CA LYS A 28 -22.24 -10.55 -6.36
C LYS A 28 -21.63 -10.90 -5.01
N LEU A 29 -20.44 -11.51 -4.98
CA LEU A 29 -19.75 -11.86 -3.73
C LEU A 29 -19.36 -10.61 -2.93
N ILE A 30 -18.93 -9.54 -3.60
CA ILE A 30 -18.66 -8.24 -2.95
C ILE A 30 -19.94 -7.65 -2.36
N GLN A 31 -21.07 -7.74 -3.08
CA GLN A 31 -22.35 -7.28 -2.55
C GLN A 31 -22.79 -8.07 -1.31
N GLU A 32 -22.67 -9.39 -1.35
CA GLU A 32 -22.99 -10.28 -0.22
C GLU A 32 -22.09 -9.97 0.98
N PHE A 33 -20.79 -9.77 0.76
CA PHE A 33 -19.85 -9.40 1.80
C PHE A 33 -20.19 -8.05 2.45
N PHE A 34 -20.43 -7.01 1.65
CA PHE A 34 -20.77 -5.68 2.17
C PHE A 34 -22.05 -5.70 3.01
N ARG A 35 -23.06 -6.45 2.58
CA ARG A 35 -24.33 -6.56 3.30
C ARG A 35 -24.22 -7.39 4.57
N ASN A 36 -23.61 -8.56 4.49
CA ASN A 36 -23.71 -9.58 5.54
C ASN A 36 -22.58 -9.48 6.56
N GLU A 37 -21.38 -9.04 6.15
CA GLU A 37 -20.19 -9.04 6.99
C GLU A 37 -19.70 -7.64 7.32
N ALA A 38 -19.67 -6.72 6.36
CA ALA A 38 -19.16 -5.37 6.58
C ALA A 38 -20.20 -4.39 7.16
N GLY A 39 -21.49 -4.75 7.11
CA GLY A 39 -22.57 -3.97 7.72
C GLY A 39 -22.93 -2.70 6.95
N PHE A 40 -22.85 -2.71 5.63
CA PHE A 40 -23.23 -1.57 4.79
C PHE A 40 -24.75 -1.34 4.83
N ASP A 41 -25.16 -0.07 4.94
CA ASP A 41 -26.57 0.32 5.02
C ASP A 41 -27.31 0.05 3.71
N ARG A 42 -26.61 0.19 2.57
CA ARG A 42 -27.19 0.00 1.25
C ARG A 42 -26.14 -0.48 0.26
N VAL A 43 -26.47 -1.54 -0.48
CA VAL A 43 -25.60 -2.09 -1.53
C VAL A 43 -26.41 -2.34 -2.78
N PHE A 44 -26.13 -1.57 -3.83
CA PHE A 44 -26.66 -1.76 -5.18
C PHE A 44 -25.80 -2.77 -5.93
N TRP A 45 -26.43 -3.63 -6.72
CA TRP A 45 -25.73 -4.64 -7.52
C TRP A 45 -26.31 -4.69 -8.94
N PHE A 46 -25.44 -4.64 -9.94
CA PHE A 46 -25.80 -4.74 -11.36
C PHE A 46 -24.87 -5.71 -12.10
N SER A 47 -25.43 -6.40 -13.08
CA SER A 47 -24.79 -7.38 -13.95
C SER A 47 -25.64 -7.65 -15.20
N ASP A 48 -25.08 -8.38 -16.15
CA ASP A 48 -25.75 -8.85 -17.37
C ASP A 48 -27.08 -9.58 -17.14
N GLU A 49 -27.32 -10.14 -15.94
CA GLU A 49 -28.57 -10.80 -15.55
C GLU A 49 -29.45 -9.98 -14.59
N SER A 50 -29.17 -8.69 -14.42
CA SER A 50 -29.98 -7.86 -13.51
C SER A 50 -31.41 -7.73 -14.04
N PRO A 51 -32.42 -8.03 -13.21
CA PRO A 51 -33.81 -7.89 -13.60
C PRO A 51 -34.18 -6.41 -13.66
N ASP A 52 -34.97 -6.05 -14.66
CA ASP A 52 -35.47 -4.69 -14.82
C ASP A 52 -36.23 -4.23 -13.56
N LEU A 53 -36.01 -2.97 -13.18
CA LEU A 53 -36.69 -2.37 -12.02
C LEU A 53 -38.00 -1.74 -12.51
N GLY A 54 -39.05 -2.56 -12.59
CA GLY A 54 -40.30 -2.14 -13.22
C GLY A 54 -40.14 -2.06 -14.74
N SER A 55 -40.29 -0.88 -15.32
CA SER A 55 -40.05 -0.62 -16.75
C SER A 55 -38.63 -0.13 -17.06
N GLU A 56 -37.79 0.08 -16.04
CA GLU A 56 -36.46 0.64 -16.21
C GLU A 56 -35.44 -0.49 -16.39
N PRO A 57 -34.78 -0.60 -17.56
CA PRO A 57 -33.78 -1.62 -17.78
C PRO A 57 -32.54 -1.39 -16.92
N THR A 58 -32.09 -2.45 -16.26
CA THR A 58 -30.94 -2.42 -15.31
C THR A 58 -29.69 -3.12 -15.83
N ARG A 59 -29.78 -3.74 -17.00
CA ARG A 59 -28.62 -4.36 -17.64
C ARG A 59 -27.53 -3.30 -17.87
N PRO A 60 -26.24 -3.66 -17.75
CA PRO A 60 -25.13 -2.72 -17.72
C PRO A 60 -24.74 -2.23 -19.12
N TYR A 61 -25.74 -1.81 -19.90
CA TYR A 61 -25.56 -1.03 -21.12
C TYR A 61 -25.21 0.42 -20.76
N ARG A 62 -24.45 1.09 -21.60
CA ARG A 62 -23.96 2.45 -21.34
C ARG A 62 -25.08 3.41 -20.95
N ALA A 63 -26.15 3.46 -21.74
CA ALA A 63 -27.27 4.37 -21.49
C ALA A 63 -27.95 4.10 -20.13
N ASN A 64 -28.09 2.83 -19.74
CA ASN A 64 -28.70 2.44 -18.47
C ASN A 64 -27.80 2.82 -17.29
N LEU A 65 -26.49 2.55 -17.40
CA LEU A 65 -25.52 2.90 -16.36
C LEU A 65 -25.42 4.41 -16.18
N LEU A 66 -25.35 5.19 -17.27
CA LEU A 66 -25.33 6.64 -17.19
C LEU A 66 -26.60 7.20 -16.57
N ARG A 67 -27.78 6.70 -16.97
CA ARG A 67 -29.06 7.09 -16.35
C ARG A 67 -29.08 6.76 -14.86
N LEU A 68 -28.63 5.56 -14.48
CA LEU A 68 -28.52 5.15 -13.08
C LEU A 68 -27.62 6.09 -12.29
N LEU A 69 -26.41 6.36 -12.78
CA LEU A 69 -25.46 7.26 -12.13
C LEU A 69 -26.06 8.67 -12.01
N GLN A 70 -26.62 9.21 -13.09
CA GLN A 70 -27.26 10.53 -13.07
C GLN A 70 -28.41 10.62 -12.07
N GLN A 71 -29.26 9.59 -11.97
CA GLN A 71 -30.39 9.58 -11.03
C GLN A 71 -29.93 9.39 -9.58
N LEU A 72 -29.00 8.47 -9.33
CA LEU A 72 -28.52 8.17 -7.99
C LEU A 72 -27.74 9.34 -7.39
N PHE A 73 -26.97 10.05 -8.21
CA PHE A 73 -26.10 11.15 -7.79
C PHE A 73 -26.64 12.55 -8.19
N ALA A 74 -27.94 12.65 -8.53
CA ALA A 74 -28.57 13.91 -8.90
C ALA A 74 -28.54 14.97 -7.77
N LYS A 75 -28.56 14.50 -6.51
CA LYS A 75 -28.50 15.34 -5.31
C LYS A 75 -27.59 14.67 -4.28
N PRO A 76 -26.87 15.44 -3.46
CA PRO A 76 -26.15 14.90 -2.31
C PRO A 76 -27.13 14.16 -1.39
N PHE A 77 -26.74 12.97 -0.96
CA PHE A 77 -27.52 12.12 -0.04
C PHE A 77 -26.68 11.59 1.13
N MET A 78 -25.39 11.92 1.16
CA MET A 78 -24.42 11.57 2.19
C MET A 78 -23.88 12.84 2.84
N GLU A 79 -23.32 12.69 4.04
CA GLU A 79 -22.77 13.77 4.85
C GLU A 79 -21.26 13.57 5.09
N ALA A 80 -20.62 14.59 5.65
CA ALA A 80 -19.22 14.48 6.07
C ALA A 80 -19.04 13.31 7.05
N GLY A 81 -18.08 12.43 6.74
CA GLY A 81 -17.80 11.19 7.47
C GLY A 81 -18.42 9.93 6.86
N ASP A 82 -19.40 10.05 5.95
CA ASP A 82 -19.98 8.92 5.22
C ASP A 82 -19.03 8.38 4.14
N ASN A 83 -19.21 7.10 3.77
CA ASN A 83 -18.38 6.42 2.79
C ASN A 83 -19.22 5.84 1.64
N PHE A 84 -18.77 6.07 0.41
CA PHE A 84 -19.33 5.46 -0.79
C PHE A 84 -18.31 4.55 -1.48
N TRP A 85 -18.69 3.30 -1.75
CA TRP A 85 -17.84 2.31 -2.39
C TRP A 85 -18.36 1.97 -3.79
N PHE A 86 -17.52 2.12 -4.80
CA PHE A 86 -17.81 1.67 -6.15
C PHE A 86 -16.93 0.47 -6.47
N PHE A 87 -17.53 -0.65 -6.85
CA PHE A 87 -16.84 -1.85 -7.30
C PHE A 87 -17.22 -2.15 -8.74
N PHE A 88 -16.24 -2.35 -9.61
CA PHE A 88 -16.46 -2.80 -10.98
C PHE A 88 -15.54 -3.97 -11.33
N SER A 89 -16.11 -5.05 -11.87
CA SER A 89 -15.38 -6.17 -12.48
C SER A 89 -15.82 -6.33 -13.93
N GLY A 90 -14.87 -6.27 -14.86
CA GLY A 90 -15.17 -6.24 -16.29
C GLY A 90 -13.97 -5.88 -17.17
N TYR A 91 -14.22 -5.32 -18.35
CA TYR A 91 -13.19 -4.73 -19.20
C TYR A 91 -12.98 -3.25 -18.87
N GLY A 92 -11.71 -2.84 -18.89
CA GLY A 92 -11.30 -1.45 -18.90
C GLY A 92 -10.33 -1.21 -20.04
N MET A 93 -10.45 -0.07 -20.72
CA MET A 93 -9.64 0.26 -21.90
C MET A 93 -9.08 1.68 -21.78
N VAL A 94 -7.97 1.92 -22.46
CA VAL A 94 -7.34 3.24 -22.53
C VAL A 94 -7.55 3.79 -23.94
N ASP A 95 -8.08 5.00 -24.03
CA ASP A 95 -8.19 5.76 -25.28
C ASP A 95 -7.81 7.23 -25.05
N ALA A 96 -7.04 7.82 -25.96
CA ALA A 96 -6.54 9.20 -25.87
C ALA A 96 -5.94 9.58 -24.48
N ASN A 97 -5.20 8.67 -23.83
CA ASN A 97 -4.66 8.79 -22.46
C ASN A 97 -5.70 8.88 -21.33
N GLN A 98 -6.94 8.50 -21.59
CA GLN A 98 -8.00 8.38 -20.60
C GLN A 98 -8.36 6.91 -20.37
N ASP A 99 -8.56 6.55 -19.11
CA ASP A 99 -9.07 5.25 -18.70
C ASP A 99 -10.60 5.21 -18.77
N TYR A 100 -11.15 4.14 -19.35
CA TYR A 100 -12.58 3.88 -19.49
C TYR A 100 -12.95 2.52 -18.93
N LEU A 101 -14.18 2.41 -18.43
CA LEU A 101 -14.85 1.14 -18.12
C LEU A 101 -15.77 0.77 -19.29
N MET A 102 -15.73 -0.49 -19.73
CA MET A 102 -16.56 -0.97 -20.84
C MET A 102 -17.91 -1.50 -20.30
N PRO A 103 -19.04 -0.91 -20.71
CA PRO A 103 -20.37 -1.49 -20.54
C PRO A 103 -20.55 -2.74 -21.43
N SER A 104 -21.68 -3.45 -21.30
CA SER A 104 -21.98 -4.64 -22.13
C SER A 104 -22.02 -4.34 -23.64
N ASP A 105 -22.49 -3.16 -24.03
CA ASP A 105 -22.52 -2.64 -25.41
C ASP A 105 -21.28 -1.82 -25.78
N GLY A 106 -20.22 -1.85 -24.96
CA GLY A 106 -18.98 -1.12 -25.24
C GLY A 106 -18.26 -1.69 -26.47
N ASP A 107 -18.03 -0.85 -27.48
CA ASP A 107 -17.32 -1.18 -28.71
C ASP A 107 -15.85 -0.75 -28.59
N PRO A 108 -14.87 -1.68 -28.65
CA PRO A 108 -13.45 -1.35 -28.61
C PRO A 108 -12.97 -0.48 -29.79
N GLU A 109 -13.75 -0.38 -30.88
CA GLU A 109 -13.46 0.48 -32.03
C GLU A 109 -14.05 1.90 -31.87
N ASP A 110 -14.93 2.13 -30.90
CA ASP A 110 -15.56 3.44 -30.60
C ASP A 110 -15.65 3.68 -29.08
N ILE A 111 -14.50 3.65 -28.41
CA ILE A 111 -14.39 3.70 -26.94
C ILE A 111 -14.99 5.01 -26.39
N GLU A 112 -14.66 6.17 -26.98
CA GLU A 112 -15.11 7.48 -26.49
C GLU A 112 -16.65 7.57 -26.38
N ASN A 113 -17.37 7.01 -27.35
CA ASN A 113 -18.83 7.12 -27.40
C ASN A 113 -19.56 5.95 -26.74
N THR A 114 -18.92 4.78 -26.60
CA THR A 114 -19.58 3.55 -26.11
C THR A 114 -19.10 3.12 -24.71
N ALA A 115 -18.00 3.68 -24.20
CA ALA A 115 -17.50 3.41 -22.86
C ALA A 115 -17.89 4.49 -21.85
N ILE A 116 -17.55 4.27 -20.57
CA ILE A 116 -17.74 5.24 -19.48
C ILE A 116 -16.37 5.71 -18.99
N SER A 117 -16.07 6.99 -19.14
CA SER A 117 -14.81 7.56 -18.65
C SER A 117 -14.73 7.47 -17.14
N ILE A 118 -13.57 7.09 -16.61
CA ILE A 118 -13.33 7.10 -15.16
C ILE A 118 -13.37 8.55 -14.61
N SER A 119 -13.06 9.56 -15.43
CA SER A 119 -13.23 10.96 -15.05
C SER A 119 -14.69 11.29 -14.77
N ASP A 120 -15.57 11.03 -15.74
CA ASP A 120 -17.01 11.30 -15.63
C ASP A 120 -17.64 10.51 -14.48
N LEU A 121 -17.24 9.25 -14.34
CA LEU A 121 -17.66 8.41 -13.22
C LEU A 121 -17.25 9.05 -11.88
N THR A 122 -15.99 9.42 -11.73
CA THR A 122 -15.47 9.97 -10.47
C THR A 122 -16.11 11.32 -10.15
N GLU A 123 -16.30 12.18 -11.14
CA GLU A 123 -17.03 13.45 -10.99
C GLU A 123 -18.47 13.20 -10.53
N CYS A 124 -19.14 12.20 -11.08
CA CYS A 124 -20.49 11.81 -10.68
C CYS A 124 -20.52 11.29 -9.25
N LEU A 125 -19.60 10.38 -8.89
CA LEU A 125 -19.50 9.84 -7.53
C LEU A 125 -19.26 10.95 -6.49
N ASN A 126 -18.43 11.95 -6.80
CA ASN A 126 -18.17 13.09 -5.91
C ASN A 126 -19.43 13.90 -5.55
N ARG A 127 -20.51 13.82 -6.34
CA ARG A 127 -21.77 14.53 -6.07
C ARG A 127 -22.60 13.88 -4.95
N CYS A 128 -22.24 12.68 -4.48
CA CYS A 128 -22.98 12.02 -3.40
C CYS A 128 -22.88 12.75 -2.04
N GLY A 129 -21.82 13.54 -1.83
CA GLY A 129 -21.53 14.24 -0.57
C GLY A 129 -20.72 13.43 0.44
N ALA A 130 -20.28 12.21 0.10
CA ALA A 130 -19.43 11.39 0.96
C ALA A 130 -18.04 12.00 1.15
N ASP A 131 -17.50 11.86 2.35
CA ASP A 131 -16.12 12.26 2.67
C ASP A 131 -15.09 11.31 2.04
N ASN A 132 -15.43 10.02 1.97
CA ASN A 132 -14.57 9.02 1.36
C ASN A 132 -15.29 8.26 0.25
N ILE A 133 -14.74 8.38 -0.95
CA ILE A 133 -15.12 7.55 -2.09
C ILE A 133 -13.99 6.53 -2.31
N VAL A 134 -14.37 5.25 -2.32
CA VAL A 134 -13.48 4.13 -2.56
C VAL A 134 -13.84 3.50 -3.91
N LEU A 135 -12.94 3.65 -4.89
CA LEU A 135 -13.09 3.14 -6.25
C LEU A 135 -12.28 1.84 -6.39
N ILE A 136 -12.96 0.70 -6.55
CA ILE A 136 -12.34 -0.61 -6.72
C ILE A 136 -12.56 -1.10 -8.14
N LEU A 137 -11.46 -1.29 -8.89
CA LEU A 137 -11.50 -1.67 -10.30
C LEU A 137 -10.78 -3.01 -10.53
N ASP A 138 -11.56 -4.05 -10.82
CA ASP A 138 -11.12 -5.36 -11.30
C ASP A 138 -11.26 -5.46 -12.83
N ALA A 139 -10.58 -4.53 -13.53
CA ALA A 139 -10.82 -4.25 -14.95
C ALA A 139 -9.58 -4.28 -15.87
N CYS A 140 -8.45 -4.78 -15.37
CA CYS A 140 -7.22 -4.94 -16.18
C CYS A 140 -7.29 -6.14 -17.15
N ARG A 141 -8.16 -6.09 -18.17
CA ARG A 141 -8.35 -7.20 -19.12
C ARG A 141 -8.07 -6.71 -20.54
N ARG A 142 -7.21 -7.41 -21.29
CA ARG A 142 -6.96 -7.12 -22.72
C ARG A 142 -7.67 -8.15 -23.60
N GLN A 143 -8.18 -7.70 -24.74
CA GLN A 143 -8.77 -8.57 -25.76
C GLN A 143 -7.69 -9.31 -26.57
N HIS A 144 -6.55 -8.65 -26.84
CA HIS A 144 -5.43 -9.21 -27.62
C HIS A 144 -4.08 -8.94 -26.95
N LYS A 145 -3.08 -9.80 -27.15
CA LYS A 145 -1.72 -9.62 -26.60
C LYS A 145 -1.03 -8.31 -27.06
N ASN A 146 -1.52 -7.71 -28.15
CA ASN A 146 -0.98 -6.49 -28.76
C ASN A 146 -1.91 -5.27 -28.63
N SER A 147 -3.09 -5.39 -28.01
CA SER A 147 -3.89 -4.21 -27.69
C SER A 147 -3.20 -3.41 -26.58
N GLY A 148 -3.36 -2.09 -26.58
CA GLY A 148 -2.62 -1.12 -25.76
C GLY A 148 -2.61 -1.36 -24.25
N GLU A 149 -2.06 -0.39 -23.52
CA GLU A 149 -1.84 -0.45 -22.07
C GLU A 149 -3.14 -0.69 -21.29
N GLY A 150 -3.04 -1.36 -20.13
CA GLY A 150 -4.19 -1.49 -19.22
C GLY A 150 -4.50 -0.17 -18.53
N ILE A 151 -5.73 -0.03 -18.03
CA ILE A 151 -6.12 1.17 -17.27
C ILE A 151 -5.28 1.34 -16.00
N GLY A 152 -5.15 2.58 -15.54
CA GLY A 152 -4.64 2.89 -14.20
C GLY A 152 -3.78 4.13 -14.12
N ARG A 153 -3.12 4.55 -15.21
CA ARG A 153 -2.24 5.74 -15.19
C ARG A 153 -3.05 7.03 -15.08
N HIS A 154 -4.13 7.13 -15.86
CA HIS A 154 -5.05 8.25 -15.76
C HIS A 154 -5.80 8.23 -14.42
N THR A 155 -6.28 7.05 -14.00
CA THR A 155 -6.95 6.85 -12.71
C THR A 155 -6.09 7.29 -11.53
N GLN A 156 -4.77 7.03 -11.58
CA GLN A 156 -3.84 7.50 -10.56
C GLN A 156 -3.75 9.03 -10.49
N THR A 157 -3.84 9.70 -11.63
CA THR A 157 -3.88 11.17 -11.70
C THR A 157 -5.18 11.71 -11.10
N ILE A 158 -6.33 11.13 -11.47
CA ILE A 158 -7.65 11.50 -10.94
C ILE A 158 -7.69 11.31 -9.42
N ALA A 159 -7.24 10.16 -8.91
CA ALA A 159 -7.24 9.85 -7.48
C ALA A 159 -6.44 10.88 -6.65
N ARG A 160 -5.29 11.32 -7.17
CA ARG A 160 -4.45 12.35 -6.53
C ARG A 160 -5.06 13.76 -6.57
N GLN A 161 -5.89 14.06 -7.57
CA GLN A 161 -6.52 15.38 -7.73
C GLN A 161 -7.84 15.49 -6.96
N THR A 162 -8.57 14.39 -6.85
CA THR A 162 -9.92 14.35 -6.27
C THR A 162 -9.94 13.83 -4.83
N GLY A 163 -8.84 13.21 -4.37
CA GLY A 163 -8.77 12.56 -3.07
C GLY A 163 -9.55 11.23 -3.01
N VAL A 164 -10.01 10.69 -4.13
CA VAL A 164 -10.65 9.37 -4.20
C VAL A 164 -9.62 8.27 -3.93
N ILE A 165 -10.00 7.30 -3.10
CA ILE A 165 -9.17 6.12 -2.82
C ILE A 165 -9.39 5.12 -3.95
N SER A 166 -8.39 4.89 -4.79
CA SER A 166 -8.50 3.95 -5.92
C SER A 166 -7.72 2.67 -5.65
N ILE A 167 -8.40 1.52 -5.74
CA ILE A 167 -7.85 0.18 -5.55
C ILE A 167 -7.95 -0.55 -6.90
N LEU A 168 -6.83 -0.74 -7.55
CA LEU A 168 -6.72 -1.38 -8.87
C LEU A 168 -6.26 -2.82 -8.73
N SER A 169 -6.88 -3.72 -9.49
CA SER A 169 -6.58 -5.17 -9.44
C SER A 169 -5.17 -5.54 -9.89
N CYS A 170 -4.51 -4.68 -10.67
CA CYS A 170 -3.22 -4.94 -11.26
C CYS A 170 -2.46 -3.63 -11.55
N SER A 171 -1.16 -3.73 -11.89
CA SER A 171 -0.37 -2.62 -12.42
C SER A 171 -0.65 -2.41 -13.93
N PRO A 172 -0.47 -1.22 -14.51
CA PRO A 172 -0.88 -0.92 -15.90
C PRO A 172 -0.36 -1.88 -16.99
N ASP A 173 0.76 -2.55 -16.74
CA ASP A 173 1.42 -3.49 -17.66
C ASP A 173 1.13 -4.98 -17.32
N GLU A 174 0.24 -5.24 -16.38
CA GLU A 174 -0.15 -6.57 -15.90
C GLU A 174 -1.64 -6.85 -16.19
N TYR A 175 -2.10 -8.06 -15.83
CA TYR A 175 -3.45 -8.52 -16.13
C TYR A 175 -4.18 -8.96 -14.86
N SER A 176 -5.50 -8.81 -14.84
CA SER A 176 -6.35 -9.46 -13.85
C SER A 176 -6.84 -10.81 -14.35
N TYR A 177 -6.71 -11.85 -13.53
CA TYR A 177 -7.01 -13.23 -13.91
C TYR A 177 -8.26 -13.80 -13.24
N GLU A 178 -9.00 -14.59 -14.02
CA GLU A 178 -10.08 -15.47 -13.57
C GLU A 178 -9.57 -16.89 -13.33
N ILE A 179 -9.89 -17.46 -12.17
CA ILE A 179 -9.44 -18.81 -11.79
C ILE A 179 -10.65 -19.73 -11.66
N ASP A 180 -10.72 -20.74 -12.53
CA ASP A 180 -11.81 -21.72 -12.54
C ASP A 180 -11.91 -22.49 -11.21
N ALA A 181 -10.79 -22.82 -10.57
CA ALA A 181 -10.78 -23.49 -9.26
C ALA A 181 -11.39 -22.61 -8.14
N LEU A 182 -11.26 -21.28 -8.23
CA LEU A 182 -11.83 -20.34 -7.26
C LEU A 182 -13.26 -19.91 -7.64
N GLN A 183 -13.63 -20.05 -8.92
CA GLN A 183 -14.86 -19.51 -9.51
C GLN A 183 -14.99 -17.99 -9.29
N LYS A 184 -13.87 -17.26 -9.34
CA LYS A 184 -13.76 -15.81 -9.12
C LYS A 184 -12.43 -15.26 -9.64
N GLY A 185 -12.32 -13.93 -9.72
CA GLY A 185 -11.06 -13.24 -9.98
C GLY A 185 -10.04 -13.44 -8.85
N VAL A 186 -8.75 -13.48 -9.18
CA VAL A 186 -7.64 -13.56 -8.20
C VAL A 186 -7.71 -12.37 -7.23
N PHE A 187 -7.88 -11.17 -7.78
CA PHE A 187 -7.98 -9.95 -7.00
C PHE A 187 -9.21 -9.96 -6.09
N THR A 188 -10.38 -10.25 -6.64
CA THR A 188 -11.63 -10.32 -5.86
C THR A 188 -11.54 -11.36 -4.73
N HIS A 189 -10.89 -12.51 -4.97
CA HIS A 189 -10.64 -13.49 -3.91
C HIS A 189 -9.83 -12.89 -2.76
N ALA A 190 -8.67 -12.31 -3.06
CA ALA A 190 -7.80 -11.71 -2.04
C ALA A 190 -8.45 -10.52 -1.34
N LEU A 191 -9.28 -9.74 -2.04
CA LEU A 191 -10.01 -8.60 -1.49
C LEU A 191 -11.02 -9.04 -0.44
N LEU A 192 -11.80 -10.09 -0.73
CA LEU A 192 -12.75 -10.68 0.22
C LEU A 192 -12.04 -11.28 1.43
N GLU A 193 -10.94 -12.03 1.23
CA GLU A 193 -10.15 -12.55 2.35
C GLU A 193 -9.56 -11.42 3.21
N GLY A 194 -9.03 -10.37 2.56
CA GLY A 194 -8.38 -9.23 3.19
C GLY A 194 -9.31 -8.43 4.07
N LEU A 195 -10.48 -8.04 3.55
CA LEU A 195 -11.49 -7.29 4.28
C LEU A 195 -12.29 -8.16 5.29
N GLY A 196 -12.37 -9.47 5.04
CA GLY A 196 -13.09 -10.42 5.87
C GLY A 196 -12.31 -10.90 7.09
N THR A 197 -12.80 -11.97 7.72
CA THR A 197 -12.26 -12.48 8.99
C THR A 197 -10.86 -13.07 8.90
N GLN A 198 -10.38 -13.38 7.70
CA GLN A 198 -9.07 -14.01 7.47
C GLN A 198 -7.94 -12.96 7.48
N GLY A 199 -8.08 -11.88 6.71
CA GLY A 199 -7.10 -10.79 6.67
C GLY A 199 -7.34 -9.71 7.70
N GLN A 200 -8.60 -9.50 8.11
CA GLN A 200 -9.03 -8.50 9.09
C GLN A 200 -8.44 -7.11 8.83
N CYS A 201 -8.28 -6.72 7.57
CA CYS A 201 -7.65 -5.47 7.19
C CYS A 201 -8.55 -4.30 7.55
N ALA A 202 -8.27 -3.65 8.67
CA ALA A 202 -9.08 -2.54 9.16
C ALA A 202 -8.85 -1.25 8.37
N THR A 203 -7.66 -1.04 7.81
CA THR A 203 -7.25 0.22 7.18
C THR A 203 -6.85 0.04 5.71
N VAL A 204 -6.84 1.14 4.95
CA VAL A 204 -6.32 1.15 3.57
C VAL A 204 -4.88 0.64 3.51
N GLU A 205 -4.02 1.06 4.44
CA GLU A 205 -2.63 0.60 4.57
C GLU A 205 -2.54 -0.92 4.74
N ARG A 206 -3.29 -1.49 5.71
CA ARG A 206 -3.28 -2.93 5.97
C ARG A 206 -3.82 -3.72 4.78
N LEU A 207 -4.86 -3.20 4.13
CA LEU A 207 -5.42 -3.81 2.91
C LEU A 207 -4.42 -3.78 1.76
N ASN A 208 -3.71 -2.67 1.56
CA ASN A 208 -2.66 -2.55 0.53
C ASN A 208 -1.56 -3.60 0.75
N GLN A 209 -1.11 -3.77 2.00
CA GLN A 209 -0.11 -4.77 2.36
C GLN A 209 -0.61 -6.20 2.10
N TYR A 210 -1.84 -6.49 2.51
CA TYR A 210 -2.45 -7.81 2.32
C TYR A 210 -2.62 -8.15 0.85
N LEU A 211 -3.20 -7.25 0.06
CA LEU A 211 -3.41 -7.45 -1.38
C LEU A 211 -2.09 -7.56 -2.13
N GLY A 212 -1.11 -6.71 -1.79
CA GLY A 212 0.24 -6.76 -2.35
C GLY A 212 1.00 -8.06 -2.06
N PHE A 213 0.54 -8.86 -1.09
CA PHE A 213 1.01 -10.22 -0.84
C PHE A 213 0.12 -11.25 -1.54
N ARG A 214 -1.18 -11.24 -1.25
CA ARG A 214 -2.09 -12.35 -1.54
C ARG A 214 -2.46 -12.47 -3.02
N VAL A 215 -2.49 -11.37 -3.76
CA VAL A 215 -2.83 -11.40 -5.19
C VAL A 215 -1.71 -12.04 -6.02
N PRO A 216 -0.42 -11.63 -5.89
CA PRO A 216 0.66 -12.34 -6.57
C PRO A 216 0.79 -13.81 -6.10
N GLN A 217 0.42 -14.13 -4.85
CA GLN A 217 0.37 -15.51 -4.34
C GLN A 217 -0.51 -16.41 -5.15
N LEU A 218 -1.77 -16.01 -5.23
CA LEU A 218 -2.79 -16.76 -5.90
C LEU A 218 -2.48 -16.84 -7.40
N ALA A 219 -1.99 -15.74 -8.00
CA ALA A 219 -1.54 -15.75 -9.38
C ALA A 219 -0.44 -16.81 -9.61
N TYR A 220 0.59 -16.86 -8.76
CA TYR A 220 1.65 -17.85 -8.86
C TYR A 220 1.15 -19.28 -8.64
N HIS A 221 0.37 -19.51 -7.58
CA HIS A 221 -0.18 -20.83 -7.24
C HIS A 221 -1.01 -21.41 -8.40
N TYR A 222 -1.79 -20.58 -9.09
CA TYR A 222 -2.58 -20.97 -10.25
C TYR A 222 -1.84 -20.79 -11.59
N GLN A 223 -0.50 -20.71 -11.57
CA GLN A 223 0.37 -20.67 -12.74
C GLN A 223 0.04 -19.55 -13.74
N LYS A 224 -0.37 -18.38 -13.21
CA LYS A 224 -0.58 -17.16 -13.99
C LYS A 224 0.68 -16.29 -13.98
N ALA A 225 0.76 -15.36 -14.91
CA ALA A 225 1.79 -14.33 -14.86
C ALA A 225 1.54 -13.39 -13.68
N ARG A 226 2.52 -12.54 -13.37
CA ARG A 226 2.46 -11.65 -12.23
C ARG A 226 1.25 -10.72 -12.31
N GLN A 227 0.51 -10.63 -11.19
CA GLN A 227 -0.56 -9.67 -10.97
C GLN A 227 -0.31 -8.96 -9.64
N THR A 228 -0.12 -7.64 -9.70
CA THR A 228 0.30 -6.78 -8.59
C THR A 228 -0.74 -5.69 -8.42
N PRO A 229 -1.59 -5.77 -7.40
CA PRO A 229 -2.62 -4.76 -7.16
C PRO A 229 -1.97 -3.46 -6.71
N HIS A 230 -2.68 -2.35 -6.92
CA HIS A 230 -2.18 -1.03 -6.58
C HIS A 230 -3.26 -0.21 -5.89
N ILE A 231 -2.95 0.34 -4.71
CA ILE A 231 -3.83 1.28 -4.00
C ILE A 231 -3.23 2.69 -4.09
N ILE A 232 -4.08 3.63 -4.48
CA ILE A 232 -3.76 5.05 -4.60
C ILE A 232 -4.64 5.77 -3.58
N ALA A 233 -4.01 6.31 -2.55
CA ALA A 233 -4.65 7.12 -1.53
C ALA A 233 -3.68 8.22 -1.09
N GLU A 234 -4.23 9.38 -0.70
CA GLU A 234 -3.43 10.39 -0.02
C GLU A 234 -2.88 9.85 1.30
N PRO A 235 -1.74 10.36 1.81
CA PRO A 235 -1.11 9.84 3.02
C PRO A 235 -2.06 9.76 4.23
N ILE A 236 -2.92 10.76 4.42
CA ILE A 236 -3.91 10.77 5.50
C ILE A 236 -4.98 9.69 5.28
N LYS A 237 -5.44 9.52 4.03
CA LYS A 237 -6.44 8.50 3.67
C LYS A 237 -5.87 7.07 3.71
N SER A 238 -4.55 6.89 3.68
CA SER A 238 -3.94 5.56 3.88
C SER A 238 -4.25 4.93 5.25
N ARG A 239 -4.57 5.76 6.25
CA ARG A 239 -4.95 5.33 7.61
C ARG A 239 -6.46 5.30 7.82
N LEU A 240 -7.25 5.58 6.78
CA LEU A 240 -8.70 5.49 6.84
C LEU A 240 -9.11 4.08 7.24
N ILE A 241 -9.99 3.99 8.25
CA ILE A 241 -10.55 2.73 8.72
C ILE A 241 -11.70 2.34 7.79
N LEU A 242 -11.47 1.28 7.01
CA LEU A 242 -12.40 0.68 6.07
C LEU A 242 -13.33 -0.33 6.76
N ALA A 243 -12.83 -1.02 7.80
CA ALA A 243 -13.57 -2.06 8.53
C ALA A 243 -13.41 -1.87 10.05
N PRO A 244 -14.25 -1.02 10.68
CA PRO A 244 -14.16 -0.70 12.11
C PRO A 244 -14.15 -1.93 13.04
N LYS A 245 -14.89 -2.99 12.68
CA LYS A 245 -14.93 -4.27 13.43
C LYS A 245 -13.56 -4.94 13.58
N HIS A 246 -12.59 -4.60 12.74
CA HIS A 246 -11.24 -5.17 12.75
C HIS A 246 -10.18 -4.15 13.22
N ALA A 247 -10.59 -2.92 13.55
CA ALA A 247 -9.70 -1.86 13.99
C ALA A 247 -9.09 -2.20 15.34
N THR A 248 -7.76 -2.13 15.41
CA THR A 248 -7.02 -2.33 16.65
C THR A 248 -6.88 -1.01 17.40
N LYS A 249 -6.53 -1.06 18.69
CA LYS A 249 -6.17 0.15 19.45
C LYS A 249 -5.06 0.95 18.78
N HIS A 250 -4.11 0.25 18.14
CA HIS A 250 -3.00 0.87 17.41
C HIS A 250 -3.47 1.63 16.17
N ASP A 251 -4.41 1.06 15.40
CA ASP A 251 -5.00 1.73 14.23
C ASP A 251 -5.70 3.04 14.67
N ILE A 252 -6.42 2.99 15.79
CA ILE A 252 -7.08 4.17 16.39
C ILE A 252 -6.05 5.19 16.88
N SER A 253 -4.97 4.77 17.56
CA SER A 253 -3.93 5.67 18.05
C SER A 253 -3.20 6.41 16.92
N LYS A 254 -2.97 5.78 15.76
CA LYS A 254 -2.43 6.49 14.59
C LYS A 254 -3.34 7.64 14.15
N LEU A 255 -4.65 7.43 14.12
CA LEU A 255 -5.62 8.48 13.79
C LEU A 255 -5.66 9.59 14.85
N GLN A 256 -5.55 9.25 16.14
CA GLN A 256 -5.45 10.23 17.21
C GLN A 256 -4.21 11.12 17.06
N ILE A 257 -3.06 10.54 16.71
CA ILE A 257 -1.82 11.29 16.46
C ILE A 257 -2.02 12.27 15.28
N ASP A 258 -2.66 11.82 14.20
CA ASP A 258 -2.94 12.69 13.05
C ASP A 258 -3.91 13.83 13.41
N ALA A 259 -4.92 13.53 14.24
CA ALA A 259 -5.89 14.54 14.71
C ALA A 259 -5.17 15.65 15.50
N VAL A 260 -4.34 15.27 16.47
CA VAL A 260 -3.53 16.21 17.25
C VAL A 260 -2.56 17.01 16.36
N GLN A 261 -1.91 16.36 15.38
CA GLN A 261 -1.03 17.07 14.44
C GLN A 261 -1.79 18.09 13.58
N ALA A 262 -3.01 17.77 13.16
CA ALA A 262 -3.87 18.70 12.42
C ALA A 262 -4.24 19.92 13.29
N GLU A 263 -4.55 19.73 14.57
CA GLU A 263 -4.81 20.82 15.51
C GLU A 263 -3.59 21.72 15.73
N VAL A 264 -2.41 21.12 15.94
CA VAL A 264 -1.14 21.85 16.10
C VAL A 264 -0.85 22.67 14.84
N SER A 265 -1.22 22.15 13.68
CA SER A 265 -1.10 22.84 12.39
C SER A 265 -2.23 23.84 12.13
N GLN A 266 -3.12 24.08 13.10
CA GLN A 266 -4.30 24.95 13.03
C GLN A 266 -5.31 24.57 11.93
N ASN A 267 -5.27 23.32 11.44
CA ASN A 267 -6.27 22.80 10.53
C ASN A 267 -7.43 22.16 11.32
N LEU A 268 -8.27 23.02 11.90
CA LEU A 268 -9.37 22.60 12.77
C LEU A 268 -10.40 21.72 12.05
N GLU A 269 -10.58 21.91 10.74
CA GLU A 269 -11.49 21.08 9.93
C GLU A 269 -11.02 19.64 9.85
N LEU A 270 -9.75 19.45 9.48
CA LEU A 270 -9.14 18.14 9.40
C LEU A 270 -9.09 17.46 10.79
N ALA A 271 -8.77 18.23 11.83
CA ALA A 271 -8.74 17.72 13.20
C ALA A 271 -10.12 17.18 13.64
N GLU A 272 -11.18 17.95 13.43
CA GLU A 272 -12.56 17.54 13.75
C GLU A 272 -12.93 16.25 13.01
N GLN A 273 -12.64 16.18 11.70
CA GLN A 273 -12.89 14.99 10.89
C GLN A 273 -12.15 13.76 11.42
N LEU A 274 -10.88 13.91 11.82
CA LEU A 274 -10.09 12.80 12.34
C LEU A 274 -10.61 12.32 13.71
N TRP A 275 -11.04 13.23 14.59
CA TRP A 275 -11.65 12.83 15.87
C TRP A 275 -13.00 12.14 15.70
N ILE A 276 -13.83 12.57 14.74
CA ILE A 276 -15.07 11.86 14.39
C ILE A 276 -14.76 10.42 13.97
N ARG A 277 -13.68 10.21 13.19
CA ARG A 277 -13.24 8.87 12.77
C ARG A 277 -12.72 8.04 13.95
N VAL A 278 -11.96 8.64 14.86
CA VAL A 278 -11.51 7.97 16.10
C VAL A 278 -12.71 7.46 16.89
N ASN A 279 -13.71 8.32 17.12
CA ASN A 279 -14.91 7.94 17.87
C ASN A 279 -15.73 6.86 17.16
N ALA A 280 -15.83 6.91 15.82
CA ALA A 280 -16.55 5.91 15.03
C ALA A 280 -15.85 4.54 15.00
N ALA A 281 -14.53 4.52 15.11
CA ALA A 281 -13.73 3.29 15.11
C ALA A 281 -13.59 2.64 16.49
N ALA A 282 -13.77 3.41 17.56
CA ALA A 282 -13.70 2.89 18.92
C ALA A 282 -14.87 1.94 19.21
N SER A 283 -14.58 0.80 19.87
CA SER A 283 -15.60 -0.20 20.23
C SER A 283 -16.67 0.32 21.19
N SER A 284 -16.40 1.43 21.87
CA SER A 284 -17.30 2.22 22.70
C SER A 284 -17.00 3.69 22.46
N SER A 285 -17.98 4.59 22.64
CA SER A 285 -17.76 6.04 22.45
C SER A 285 -16.48 6.48 23.16
N ASP A 286 -15.53 6.99 22.40
CA ASP A 286 -14.25 7.45 22.92
C ASP A 286 -14.48 8.82 23.55
N ILE A 287 -14.53 8.84 24.89
CA ILE A 287 -14.86 10.03 25.68
C ILE A 287 -13.90 11.18 25.36
N ASP A 288 -12.63 10.87 25.07
CA ASP A 288 -11.64 11.90 24.78
C ASP A 288 -11.83 12.44 23.36
N ALA A 289 -12.14 11.58 22.39
CA ALA A 289 -12.51 12.03 21.05
C ALA A 289 -13.75 12.92 21.05
N VAL A 290 -14.78 12.58 21.85
CA VAL A 290 -16.00 13.41 21.97
C VAL A 290 -15.69 14.79 22.55
N LYS A 291 -14.87 14.87 23.61
CA LYS A 291 -14.45 16.15 24.19
C LYS A 291 -13.67 17.01 23.19
N GLU A 292 -12.78 16.42 22.42
CA GLU A 292 -12.00 17.17 21.42
C GLU A 292 -12.88 17.69 20.28
N ILE A 293 -13.85 16.90 19.81
CA ILE A 293 -14.85 17.35 18.83
C ILE A 293 -15.63 18.56 19.38
N GLU A 294 -16.13 18.48 20.62
CA GLU A 294 -16.86 19.59 21.25
C GLU A 294 -15.99 20.85 21.39
N ARG A 295 -14.72 20.68 21.78
CA ARG A 295 -13.76 21.79 21.93
C ARG A 295 -13.47 22.45 20.57
N ILE A 296 -13.23 21.68 19.52
CA ILE A 296 -12.98 22.22 18.18
C ILE A 296 -14.21 22.98 17.67
N ALA A 297 -15.42 22.45 17.90
CA ALA A 297 -16.65 23.13 17.55
C ALA A 297 -16.79 24.49 18.26
N GLN A 298 -16.43 24.58 19.55
CA GLN A 298 -16.42 25.86 20.29
C GLN A 298 -15.41 26.85 19.71
N LEU A 299 -14.17 26.41 19.43
CA LEU A 299 -13.15 27.26 18.81
C LEU A 299 -13.59 27.84 17.46
N ARG A 300 -14.32 27.06 16.66
CA ARG A 300 -14.90 27.53 15.38
C ARG A 300 -15.95 28.62 15.58
N VAL A 301 -16.81 28.48 16.59
CA VAL A 301 -17.82 29.49 16.95
C VAL A 301 -17.14 30.78 17.43
N GLU A 302 -16.12 30.68 18.28
CA GLU A 302 -15.36 31.81 18.80
C GLU A 302 -14.60 32.55 17.69
N ALA A 303 -13.96 31.82 16.77
CA ALA A 303 -13.30 32.40 15.60
C ALA A 303 -14.29 33.17 14.72
N CYS A 304 -15.47 32.59 14.45
CA CYS A 304 -16.52 33.25 13.67
C CYS A 304 -17.08 34.51 14.36
N ALA A 305 -17.22 34.48 15.70
CA ALA A 305 -17.65 35.61 16.50
C ALA A 305 -16.63 36.76 16.49
N THR A 306 -15.34 36.42 16.59
CA THR A 306 -14.23 37.38 16.55
C THR A 306 -14.11 38.04 15.16
N GLN A 307 -14.34 37.29 14.09
CA GLN A 307 -14.30 37.78 12.71
C GLN A 307 -15.45 38.75 12.38
N LYS A 308 -16.63 38.59 13.02
CA LYS A 308 -17.77 39.52 12.90
C LYS A 308 -17.58 40.84 13.66
N GLN A 309 -16.65 40.90 14.62
CA GLN A 309 -16.34 42.13 15.37
C GLN A 309 -15.29 43.02 14.67
N LEU A 310 -14.56 42.49 13.68
CA LEU A 310 -13.43 43.17 13.01
C LEU A 310 -13.80 43.89 11.69
N THR A 311 -15.07 43.95 11.28
CA THR A 311 -15.50 44.83 10.17
C THR A 311 -15.52 46.30 10.62
N PRO A 312 -14.67 47.20 10.10
CA PRO A 312 -14.69 48.60 10.50
C PRO A 312 -15.91 49.32 9.90
N GLN A 313 -16.65 50.05 10.73
CA GLN A 313 -17.54 51.10 10.25
C GLN A 313 -16.67 52.21 9.63
N ILE A 314 -16.79 52.42 8.31
CA ILE A 314 -16.13 53.53 7.62
C ILE A 314 -16.90 54.83 7.96
N PRO A 315 -16.29 55.84 8.61
CA PRO A 315 -16.90 57.15 8.72
C PRO A 315 -16.79 57.87 7.37
N SER A 316 -17.92 58.42 6.91
CA SER A 316 -17.98 59.27 5.72
C SER A 316 -17.09 60.50 5.88
N LEU A 317 -16.11 60.68 5.00
CA LEU A 317 -15.41 61.96 4.82
C LEU A 317 -15.39 62.34 3.33
N ASN A 318 -16.09 63.43 3.06
CA ASN A 318 -16.07 64.20 1.82
C ASN A 318 -14.68 64.81 1.59
N GLY A 319 -14.28 64.95 0.31
CA GLY A 319 -13.28 65.94 -0.14
C GLY A 319 -12.08 65.35 -0.88
N SER A 320 -11.92 65.75 -2.15
CA SER A 320 -10.90 65.34 -3.11
C SER A 320 -9.52 66.06 -2.92
N PRO A 321 -8.56 66.03 -3.88
CA PRO A 321 -7.45 65.06 -3.94
C PRO A 321 -6.06 65.73 -4.07
N LEU A 322 -4.95 65.15 -3.57
CA LEU A 322 -3.62 65.59 -4.02
C LEU A 322 -2.54 64.48 -4.03
N HIS A 323 -1.75 64.55 -5.09
CA HIS A 323 -0.47 63.90 -5.42
C HIS A 323 0.54 63.81 -4.26
N GLU A 324 1.44 62.81 -4.21
CA GLU A 324 2.77 62.85 -4.87
C GLU A 324 3.69 61.65 -4.50
N ASN A 325 4.66 61.44 -5.40
CA ASN A 325 5.69 60.41 -5.55
C ASN A 325 6.68 60.15 -4.39
N ARG A 326 7.19 58.89 -4.30
CA ARG A 326 8.62 58.44 -4.45
C ARG A 326 8.85 57.15 -3.63
N LYS A 327 9.22 55.98 -4.18
CA LYS A 327 10.50 55.50 -4.78
C LYS A 327 11.70 55.32 -3.80
N TYR A 328 12.09 54.03 -3.68
CA TYR A 328 13.43 53.43 -3.45
C TYR A 328 13.90 52.95 -2.05
N ALA A 329 14.11 51.61 -2.01
CA ALA A 329 15.34 50.86 -1.71
C ALA A 329 15.90 50.76 -0.27
N LEU A 330 16.13 49.50 0.17
CA LEU A 330 17.12 49.04 1.15
C LEU A 330 17.56 47.63 0.71
N HIS A 331 18.70 47.42 0.06
CA HIS A 331 20.08 47.25 0.58
C HIS A 331 20.32 46.08 1.56
N SER A 332 21.08 45.11 1.05
CA SER A 332 21.79 44.02 1.72
C SER A 332 23.19 44.44 2.20
N ASN A 333 23.66 43.86 3.32
CA ASN A 333 25.05 43.45 3.65
C ASN A 333 25.05 42.84 5.08
N LEU A 334 25.41 41.57 5.27
CA LEU A 334 26.75 40.99 5.58
C LEU A 334 27.27 41.31 6.98
N ASP A 335 27.40 40.29 7.85
CA ASP A 335 28.70 39.72 8.29
C ASP A 335 28.57 38.74 9.47
N GLY A 336 29.41 37.69 9.46
CA GLY A 336 29.44 36.62 10.46
C GLY A 336 30.37 36.90 11.64
N ARG A 337 30.24 36.07 12.70
CA ARG A 337 31.29 35.80 13.71
C ARG A 337 31.04 34.46 14.41
N SER A 338 32.12 33.71 14.54
CA SER A 338 32.29 32.47 15.33
C SER A 338 32.48 32.78 16.82
N CYS A 339 32.05 31.88 17.70
CA CYS A 339 32.66 31.71 19.03
C CYS A 339 32.51 30.27 19.56
N ASN A 340 33.64 29.66 19.90
CA ASN A 340 33.76 28.42 20.68
C ASN A 340 33.60 28.73 22.18
N GLN A 341 32.98 27.84 22.94
CA GLN A 341 33.28 27.67 24.36
C GLN A 341 33.07 26.22 24.81
N SER A 342 34.14 25.66 25.36
CA SER A 342 34.23 24.35 25.99
C SER A 342 33.91 24.44 27.48
N LEU A 343 33.27 23.40 28.01
CA LEU A 343 33.25 23.06 29.44
C LEU A 343 33.53 21.56 29.56
N GLY A 344 34.64 21.21 30.20
CA GLY A 344 35.03 19.83 30.50
C GLY A 344 34.64 19.41 31.92
N LEU A 345 34.67 18.09 32.15
CA LEU A 345 34.81 17.29 33.40
C LEU A 345 34.12 15.93 33.13
N GLY A 346 34.67 14.73 33.33
CA GLY A 346 35.92 14.25 33.89
C GLY A 346 36.11 12.74 33.57
N ARG A 347 37.35 12.26 33.74
CA ARG A 347 37.77 10.85 33.60
C ARG A 347 37.29 9.98 34.77
N ILE A 348 37.28 8.64 34.59
CA ILE A 348 37.66 7.52 35.51
C ILE A 348 36.95 6.21 35.05
N PRO A 349 37.51 4.97 35.14
CA PRO A 349 38.78 4.43 34.69
C PRO A 349 38.62 3.11 33.86
N THR A 350 39.74 2.63 33.31
CA THR A 350 39.87 1.32 32.64
C THR A 350 39.80 0.14 33.60
N ALA A 351 39.10 -0.93 33.21
CA ALA A 351 39.13 -2.23 33.87
C ALA A 351 39.38 -3.37 32.87
N LYS A 352 40.19 -4.30 33.33
CA LYS A 352 41.03 -5.27 32.62
C LYS A 352 40.27 -6.40 31.93
N HIS A 353 40.87 -6.85 30.82
CA HIS A 353 40.72 -8.17 30.21
C HIS A 353 40.58 -9.30 31.26
N GLN A 354 39.56 -10.13 31.08
CA GLN A 354 39.58 -11.54 31.49
C GLN A 354 39.39 -12.40 30.23
N GLN A 355 40.43 -13.16 29.91
CA GLN A 355 40.43 -14.21 28.90
C GLN A 355 39.43 -15.31 29.29
N LYS A 356 38.55 -15.68 28.36
CA LYS A 356 37.87 -16.97 28.36
C LYS A 356 38.10 -17.65 27.01
N SER A 357 39.09 -18.55 27.00
CA SER A 357 39.05 -19.86 26.35
C SER A 357 38.40 -19.94 24.96
N THR A 358 39.21 -19.71 23.93
CA THR A 358 38.88 -19.96 22.51
C THR A 358 38.96 -21.46 22.20
N LEU A 359 37.83 -22.09 21.89
CA LEU A 359 37.83 -23.28 21.02
C LEU A 359 37.74 -22.75 19.59
N ALA A 360 38.88 -22.69 18.91
CA ALA A 360 38.98 -22.20 17.54
C ALA A 360 38.19 -23.11 16.59
N ARG A 361 37.18 -22.54 15.92
CA ARG A 361 36.58 -23.09 14.70
C ARG A 361 37.32 -22.51 13.48
N PRO A 362 37.41 -23.24 12.37
CA PRO A 362 38.31 -22.91 11.27
C PRO A 362 37.98 -21.54 10.64
N ASP A 363 39.02 -20.72 10.44
CA ASP A 363 38.96 -19.47 9.72
C ASP A 363 38.67 -19.73 8.23
N ILE A 364 37.52 -19.28 7.73
CA ILE A 364 37.32 -19.15 6.27
C ILE A 364 38.31 -18.10 5.78
N ALA A 365 39.36 -18.49 5.06
CA ALA A 365 40.31 -17.56 4.48
C ALA A 365 39.64 -16.84 3.29
N ILE A 366 40.05 -15.61 2.97
CA ILE A 366 39.57 -14.87 1.78
C ILE A 366 39.76 -15.69 0.49
N ASN A 367 40.72 -16.61 0.48
CA ASN A 367 41.02 -17.52 -0.63
C ASN A 367 39.98 -18.64 -0.83
N ASP A 368 39.04 -18.84 0.11
CA ASP A 368 38.00 -19.88 0.06
C ASP A 368 36.63 -19.34 -0.41
N LEU A 369 36.57 -18.07 -0.84
CA LEU A 369 35.34 -17.43 -1.35
C LEU A 369 35.10 -17.83 -2.81
N ASN A 370 34.47 -18.99 -3.01
CA ASN A 370 34.17 -19.50 -4.34
C ASN A 370 32.98 -18.78 -4.99
N SER A 371 33.03 -18.63 -6.32
CA SER A 371 31.95 -18.05 -7.13
C SER A 371 31.84 -18.77 -8.47
N GLU A 372 30.63 -19.17 -8.86
CA GLU A 372 30.36 -19.70 -10.21
C GLU A 372 30.32 -18.58 -11.26
N ARG A 373 30.11 -17.33 -10.82
CA ARG A 373 29.98 -16.14 -11.68
C ARG A 373 31.17 -15.18 -11.57
N GLY A 374 32.25 -15.56 -10.90
CA GLY A 374 33.44 -14.73 -10.73
C GLY A 374 33.19 -13.46 -9.92
N ILE A 375 32.28 -13.54 -8.95
CA ILE A 375 31.94 -12.45 -8.04
C ILE A 375 33.07 -12.22 -7.03
N ASP A 376 33.46 -10.96 -6.88
CA ASP A 376 34.32 -10.53 -5.78
C ASP A 376 33.49 -10.28 -4.53
N TYR A 377 33.64 -11.17 -3.54
CA TYR A 377 32.97 -11.08 -2.24
C TYR A 377 33.74 -10.26 -1.20
N LYS A 378 34.92 -9.72 -1.53
CA LYS A 378 35.74 -8.94 -0.60
C LYS A 378 35.00 -7.73 0.01
N PRO A 379 34.21 -6.94 -0.75
CA PRO A 379 33.45 -5.84 -0.17
C PRO A 379 32.46 -6.31 0.91
N LEU A 380 31.71 -7.38 0.63
CA LEU A 380 30.77 -7.96 1.59
C LEU A 380 31.49 -8.52 2.82
N HIS A 381 32.59 -9.24 2.61
CA HIS A 381 33.44 -9.75 3.68
C HIS A 381 33.92 -8.63 4.61
N ASP A 382 34.48 -7.55 4.05
CA ASP A 382 35.07 -6.46 4.84
C ASP A 382 34.00 -5.70 5.64
N LEU A 383 32.81 -5.48 5.07
CA LEU A 383 31.68 -4.87 5.77
C LEU A 383 31.16 -5.75 6.92
N LEU A 384 31.05 -7.05 6.70
CA LEU A 384 30.65 -8.00 7.75
C LEU A 384 31.70 -8.10 8.86
N ALA A 385 32.98 -8.14 8.50
CA ALA A 385 34.09 -8.16 9.45
C ALA A 385 34.15 -6.89 10.31
N ALA A 386 33.77 -5.74 9.75
CA ALA A 386 33.67 -4.48 10.48
C ALA A 386 32.40 -4.35 11.34
N GLY A 387 31.45 -5.29 11.24
CA GLY A 387 30.14 -5.20 11.90
C GLY A 387 29.23 -4.12 11.33
N GLU A 388 29.48 -3.67 10.09
CA GLU A 388 28.71 -2.65 9.38
C GLU A 388 27.44 -3.27 8.77
N TRP A 389 26.54 -3.80 9.62
CA TRP A 389 25.42 -4.66 9.24
C TRP A 389 24.54 -4.07 8.14
N LYS A 390 24.21 -2.78 8.24
CA LYS A 390 23.37 -2.08 7.24
C LYS A 390 24.02 -2.02 5.87
N GLN A 391 25.34 -1.80 5.83
CA GLN A 391 26.09 -1.70 4.59
C GLN A 391 26.30 -3.10 4.00
N ALA A 392 26.68 -4.07 4.81
CA ALA A 392 26.81 -5.48 4.42
C ALA A 392 25.50 -6.04 3.83
N ASP A 393 24.37 -5.67 4.42
CA ASP A 393 23.06 -6.10 3.96
C ASP A 393 22.68 -5.51 2.60
N ARG A 394 22.96 -4.21 2.37
CA ARG A 394 22.81 -3.59 1.05
C ARG A 394 23.76 -4.19 0.01
N GLU A 395 25.00 -4.46 0.40
CA GLU A 395 25.98 -5.10 -0.48
C GLU A 395 25.55 -6.51 -0.86
N THR A 396 24.95 -7.26 0.08
CA THR A 396 24.40 -8.59 -0.19
C THR A 396 23.37 -8.55 -1.32
N LEU A 397 22.43 -7.59 -1.30
CA LEU A 397 21.48 -7.40 -2.40
C LEU A 397 22.19 -7.07 -3.72
N ALA A 398 23.13 -6.12 -3.70
CA ALA A 398 23.84 -5.70 -4.90
C ALA A 398 24.57 -6.87 -5.58
N VAL A 399 25.24 -7.69 -4.77
CA VAL A 399 25.92 -8.91 -5.23
C VAL A 399 24.92 -9.91 -5.82
N MET A 400 23.79 -10.16 -5.15
CA MET A 400 22.78 -11.08 -5.68
C MET A 400 22.16 -10.60 -7.00
N LEU A 401 21.92 -9.29 -7.17
CA LEU A 401 21.45 -8.73 -8.43
C LEU A 401 22.47 -8.90 -9.55
N LYS A 402 23.76 -8.73 -9.24
CA LYS A 402 24.87 -8.95 -10.19
C LYS A 402 24.97 -10.40 -10.63
N ILE A 403 24.84 -11.34 -9.69
CA ILE A 403 24.83 -12.79 -9.97
C ILE A 403 23.69 -13.15 -10.93
N ALA A 404 22.52 -12.53 -10.74
CA ALA A 404 21.34 -12.75 -11.56
C ALA A 404 21.32 -11.97 -12.88
N GLY A 405 22.25 -11.04 -13.11
CA GLY A 405 22.23 -10.11 -14.26
C GLY A 405 21.02 -9.16 -14.25
N ARG A 406 20.60 -8.73 -13.06
CA ARG A 406 19.38 -7.94 -12.82
C ARG A 406 19.63 -6.58 -12.16
N GLU A 407 20.83 -6.03 -12.29
CA GLU A 407 21.23 -4.78 -11.66
C GLU A 407 20.37 -3.60 -12.12
N LYS A 408 20.00 -3.56 -13.40
CA LYS A 408 19.13 -2.51 -13.96
C LYS A 408 17.71 -2.58 -13.42
N GLN A 409 17.23 -3.79 -13.14
CA GLN A 409 15.90 -4.04 -12.61
C GLN A 409 15.85 -3.68 -11.13
N GLY A 410 16.92 -3.97 -10.38
CA GLY A 410 17.01 -3.66 -8.95
C GLY A 410 16.30 -4.68 -8.04
N TRP A 411 15.74 -5.76 -8.61
CA TRP A 411 15.03 -6.82 -7.90
C TRP A 411 15.23 -8.17 -8.59
N LEU A 412 15.13 -9.27 -7.82
CA LEU A 412 15.20 -10.64 -8.31
C LEU A 412 13.79 -11.18 -8.59
N ASN A 413 13.58 -11.80 -9.75
CA ASN A 413 12.34 -12.54 -10.03
C ASN A 413 12.49 -14.02 -9.69
N ILE A 414 11.37 -14.75 -9.66
CA ILE A 414 11.36 -16.20 -9.34
C ILE A 414 12.25 -17.00 -10.30
N GLU A 415 12.24 -16.67 -11.59
CA GLU A 415 13.09 -17.34 -12.58
C GLU A 415 14.58 -17.18 -12.26
N ALA A 416 15.04 -15.97 -11.94
CA ALA A 416 16.41 -15.71 -11.57
C ALA A 416 16.82 -16.44 -10.28
N ILE A 417 15.90 -16.59 -9.33
CA ILE A 417 16.13 -17.35 -8.08
C ILE A 417 16.27 -18.85 -8.38
N ASN A 418 15.38 -19.38 -9.23
CA ASN A 418 15.44 -20.77 -9.68
C ASN A 418 16.70 -21.08 -10.51
N GLN A 419 17.36 -20.07 -11.08
CA GLN A 419 18.61 -20.19 -11.83
C GLN A 419 19.84 -19.70 -11.05
N PHE A 420 19.65 -19.20 -9.82
CA PHE A 420 20.71 -18.63 -8.98
C PHE A 420 21.81 -19.66 -8.61
N PRO A 421 23.10 -19.43 -8.92
CA PRO A 421 24.16 -20.40 -8.64
C PRO A 421 24.24 -20.81 -7.16
N GLU A 422 24.37 -22.11 -6.89
CA GLU A 422 24.34 -22.65 -5.52
C GLU A 422 25.61 -22.28 -4.76
N THR A 423 26.76 -22.25 -5.44
CA THR A 423 28.04 -21.86 -4.84
C THR A 423 27.99 -20.42 -4.35
N ASP A 424 27.43 -19.52 -5.16
CA ASP A 424 27.34 -18.11 -4.82
C ASP A 424 26.40 -17.87 -3.64
N LEU A 425 25.24 -18.54 -3.63
CA LEU A 425 24.30 -18.49 -2.51
C LEU A 425 24.92 -19.03 -1.21
N TYR A 426 25.65 -20.14 -1.32
CA TYR A 426 26.37 -20.74 -0.20
C TYR A 426 27.46 -19.80 0.34
N THR A 427 28.28 -19.19 -0.51
CA THR A 427 29.34 -18.26 -0.11
C THR A 427 28.77 -17.06 0.65
N ILE A 428 27.66 -16.48 0.17
CA ILE A 428 26.96 -15.39 0.88
C ILE A 428 26.50 -15.85 2.26
N ASP A 429 25.85 -17.01 2.35
CA ASP A 429 25.35 -17.55 3.62
C ASP A 429 26.48 -17.83 4.62
N GLN A 430 27.60 -18.41 4.18
CA GLN A 430 28.75 -18.69 5.04
C GLN A 430 29.40 -17.42 5.59
N LEU A 431 29.48 -16.35 4.78
CA LEU A 431 29.97 -15.06 5.25
C LEU A 431 29.09 -14.51 6.39
N TRP A 432 27.77 -14.51 6.20
CA TRP A 432 26.83 -14.06 7.23
C TRP A 432 26.90 -14.91 8.50
N LEU A 433 26.95 -16.24 8.37
CA LEU A 433 27.09 -17.15 9.50
C LEU A 433 28.39 -16.90 10.29
N LYS A 434 29.52 -16.74 9.60
CA LYS A 434 30.83 -16.54 10.24
C LYS A 434 30.84 -15.26 11.08
N PHE A 435 30.52 -14.13 10.48
CA PHE A 435 30.67 -12.83 11.14
C PHE A 435 29.55 -12.53 12.15
N SER A 436 28.39 -13.18 12.03
CA SER A 436 27.29 -13.05 13.00
C SER A 436 27.31 -14.09 14.13
N ASN A 437 28.33 -14.94 14.20
CA ASN A 437 28.40 -16.08 15.12
C ASN A 437 27.16 -17.00 15.01
N GLY A 438 26.72 -17.27 13.77
CA GLY A 438 25.60 -18.14 13.44
C GLY A 438 24.21 -17.55 13.71
N ARG A 439 24.11 -16.23 13.94
CA ARG A 439 22.82 -15.56 14.21
C ARG A 439 22.07 -15.18 12.94
N PHE A 440 22.79 -14.85 11.87
CA PHE A 440 22.28 -14.31 10.62
C PHE A 440 22.74 -15.18 9.44
N GLY A 441 21.98 -15.15 8.36
CA GLY A 441 22.17 -16.00 7.18
C GLY A 441 20.83 -16.50 6.62
N PHE A 442 20.81 -16.81 5.34
CA PHE A 442 19.65 -17.39 4.66
C PHE A 442 19.33 -18.79 5.20
N SER A 443 20.33 -19.58 5.59
CA SER A 443 20.12 -20.88 6.23
C SER A 443 19.44 -20.75 7.60
N VAL A 444 19.78 -19.70 8.36
CA VAL A 444 19.13 -19.38 9.63
C VAL A 444 17.69 -18.95 9.41
N GLN A 445 17.44 -18.09 8.43
CA GLN A 445 16.07 -17.70 8.05
C GLN A 445 15.26 -18.92 7.62
N LYS A 446 15.84 -19.86 6.85
CA LYS A 446 15.17 -21.09 6.43
C LYS A 446 14.73 -21.94 7.63
N GLN A 447 15.62 -22.15 8.60
CA GLN A 447 15.28 -22.90 9.81
C GLN A 447 14.11 -22.26 10.56
N ILE A 448 14.07 -20.92 10.62
CA ILE A 448 12.97 -20.20 11.27
C ILE A 448 11.67 -20.35 10.47
N TRP A 449 11.73 -20.24 9.15
CA TRP A 449 10.61 -20.44 8.24
C TRP A 449 9.96 -21.82 8.43
N GLU A 450 10.77 -22.88 8.38
CA GLU A 450 10.30 -24.25 8.61
C GLU A 450 9.73 -24.41 10.02
N SER A 451 10.34 -23.79 11.04
CA SER A 451 9.88 -23.89 12.44
C SER A 451 8.50 -23.27 12.71
N VAL A 452 8.07 -22.31 11.89
CA VAL A 452 6.74 -21.69 12.01
C VAL A 452 5.68 -22.36 11.12
N GLY A 453 6.03 -23.47 10.47
CA GLY A 453 5.15 -24.20 9.55
C GLY A 453 5.30 -23.80 8.07
N GLY A 454 6.35 -23.06 7.73
CA GLY A 454 6.63 -22.57 6.39
C GLY A 454 6.85 -23.69 5.36
N GLN A 455 6.10 -23.63 4.27
CA GLN A 455 6.19 -24.50 3.09
C GLN A 455 6.00 -23.67 1.81
N THR A 456 6.12 -24.26 0.63
CA THR A 456 6.02 -23.54 -0.66
C THR A 456 4.67 -22.85 -0.90
N ASP A 457 3.62 -23.32 -0.25
CA ASP A 457 2.23 -22.85 -0.35
C ASP A 457 1.73 -22.20 0.94
N ALA A 458 2.63 -21.86 1.87
CA ALA A 458 2.27 -21.32 3.17
C ALA A 458 1.40 -20.06 3.07
N ASP A 459 0.45 -19.95 4.01
CA ASP A 459 -0.48 -18.83 4.10
C ASP A 459 0.18 -17.55 4.64
N TYR A 460 -0.58 -16.46 4.59
CA TYR A 460 -0.14 -15.16 5.10
C TYR A 460 0.14 -15.21 6.60
N GLU A 461 -0.57 -16.03 7.37
CA GLU A 461 -0.37 -16.13 8.82
C GLU A 461 1.00 -16.74 9.16
N THR A 462 1.41 -17.75 8.42
CA THR A 462 2.72 -18.39 8.54
C THR A 462 3.84 -17.40 8.18
N TRP A 463 3.65 -16.62 7.12
CA TRP A 463 4.55 -15.51 6.76
C TRP A 463 4.67 -14.48 7.90
N CYS A 464 3.53 -14.10 8.46
CA CYS A 464 3.44 -13.18 9.58
C CYS A 464 4.23 -13.69 10.81
N LYS A 465 4.08 -14.98 11.16
CA LYS A 465 4.83 -15.62 12.26
C LYS A 465 6.34 -15.63 12.01
N PHE A 466 6.76 -15.90 10.77
CA PHE A 466 8.16 -15.82 10.38
C PHE A 466 8.70 -14.40 10.57
N CYS A 467 8.00 -13.39 10.04
CA CYS A 467 8.40 -11.99 10.12
C CYS A 467 8.42 -11.45 11.55
N ASP A 468 7.51 -11.90 12.41
CA ASP A 468 7.55 -11.62 13.85
C ASP A 468 8.83 -12.20 14.48
N ARG A 469 9.22 -13.42 14.08
CA ARG A 469 10.37 -14.14 14.65
C ARG A 469 11.71 -13.54 14.23
N VAL A 470 11.84 -13.11 12.97
CA VAL A 470 13.04 -12.45 12.46
C VAL A 470 13.05 -10.95 12.76
N GLY A 471 11.99 -10.39 13.33
CA GLY A 471 11.94 -8.98 13.75
C GLY A 471 11.68 -7.99 12.61
N TRP A 472 11.04 -8.43 11.52
CA TRP A 472 10.57 -7.54 10.44
C TRP A 472 9.14 -7.06 10.68
N ARG A 473 8.45 -7.71 11.63
CA ARG A 473 7.14 -7.30 12.11
C ARG A 473 7.15 -7.25 13.63
N VAL A 474 6.63 -6.17 14.20
CA VAL A 474 6.55 -5.97 15.65
C VAL A 474 5.14 -5.47 15.98
N ASN A 475 4.47 -6.13 16.92
CA ASN A 475 3.09 -5.81 17.31
C ASN A 475 2.15 -5.73 16.09
N GLN A 476 2.27 -6.68 15.16
CA GLN A 476 1.53 -6.75 13.90
C GLN A 476 1.81 -5.63 12.89
N ASN A 477 2.76 -4.72 13.17
CA ASN A 477 3.20 -3.68 12.25
C ASN A 477 4.45 -4.11 11.50
N TRP A 478 4.41 -3.95 10.19
CA TRP A 478 5.57 -4.14 9.32
C TRP A 478 6.55 -3.00 9.52
N LEU A 479 7.81 -3.34 9.78
CA LEU A 479 8.88 -2.35 9.84
C LEU A 479 9.37 -2.04 8.43
N PHE A 480 9.57 -0.76 8.14
CA PHE A 480 10.30 -0.38 6.93
C PHE A 480 11.77 -0.78 7.09
N TYR A 481 12.46 -0.98 5.96
CA TYR A 481 13.89 -1.23 5.98
C TYR A 481 14.69 -0.15 6.73
N SER A 482 14.22 1.10 6.69
CA SER A 482 14.80 2.22 7.45
C SER A 482 14.68 2.05 8.96
N ASP A 483 13.69 1.29 9.41
CA ASP A 483 13.27 1.17 10.81
C ASP A 483 13.74 -0.16 11.42
N LEU A 484 14.42 -1.01 10.64
CA LEU A 484 15.06 -2.22 11.14
C LEU A 484 16.24 -1.85 12.06
N SER A 485 16.44 -2.66 13.11
CA SER A 485 17.61 -2.52 13.99
C SER A 485 18.82 -3.16 13.31
N PHE A 486 19.85 -2.34 13.08
CA PHE A 486 21.12 -2.78 12.49
C PHE A 486 22.19 -3.04 13.56
N ASP A 487 21.75 -3.62 14.67
CA ASP A 487 22.60 -3.91 15.83
C ASP A 487 22.84 -5.41 15.97
N THR A 488 23.90 -5.77 16.70
CA THR A 488 24.23 -7.18 17.00
C THR A 488 23.14 -7.89 17.79
N ASP A 489 22.27 -7.17 18.49
CA ASP A 489 21.19 -7.72 19.30
C ASP A 489 19.91 -8.01 18.52
N ALA A 490 19.86 -7.68 17.22
CA ALA A 490 18.73 -7.97 16.36
C ALA A 490 18.32 -9.45 16.38
N PRO A 491 17.01 -9.79 16.23
CA PRO A 491 16.54 -11.16 16.36
C PRO A 491 17.26 -12.16 15.45
N LYS A 492 17.32 -13.43 15.85
CA LYS A 492 17.94 -14.49 15.03
C LYS A 492 17.28 -14.51 13.64
N GLY A 493 18.07 -14.57 12.57
CA GLY A 493 17.59 -14.51 11.18
C GLY A 493 17.20 -13.13 10.66
N HIS A 494 17.44 -12.04 11.42
CA HIS A 494 17.09 -10.68 10.98
C HIS A 494 17.77 -10.27 9.66
N PHE A 495 18.99 -10.77 9.42
CA PHE A 495 19.75 -10.53 8.19
C PHE A 495 20.07 -11.84 7.43
N PRO A 496 20.21 -11.79 6.10
CA PRO A 496 20.08 -10.61 5.23
C PRO A 496 18.62 -10.16 5.06
N ALA A 497 18.36 -8.87 5.33
CA ALA A 497 17.08 -8.22 5.18
C ALA A 497 16.96 -7.60 3.80
N ALA A 498 17.88 -6.77 3.31
CA ALA A 498 17.75 -6.05 2.04
C ALA A 498 17.69 -6.98 0.84
N ALA A 499 18.40 -8.11 0.82
CA ALA A 499 18.20 -9.10 -0.24
C ALA A 499 16.77 -9.66 -0.21
N THR A 500 16.30 -10.03 0.97
CA THR A 500 14.96 -10.58 1.21
C THR A 500 13.85 -9.52 1.04
N VAL A 501 14.16 -8.24 1.28
CA VAL A 501 13.26 -7.08 1.34
C VAL A 501 13.30 -6.22 0.06
N ASN A 502 14.37 -6.20 -0.73
CA ASN A 502 14.43 -5.59 -2.09
C ASN A 502 14.27 -6.62 -3.22
N LEU A 503 14.14 -7.90 -2.89
CA LEU A 503 13.26 -8.78 -3.67
C LEU A 503 11.87 -8.13 -3.91
N LEU A 504 11.49 -7.10 -3.12
CA LEU A 504 10.12 -6.58 -2.94
C LEU A 504 9.78 -5.17 -3.47
N THR A 505 10.56 -4.48 -4.32
CA THR A 505 10.09 -3.15 -4.80
C THR A 505 10.66 -2.72 -6.15
N VAL A 506 9.82 -2.10 -7.00
CA VAL A 506 10.25 -0.99 -7.87
C VAL A 506 9.38 0.23 -7.59
N TRP A 507 10.11 1.31 -7.29
CA TRP A 507 9.81 2.75 -7.41
C TRP A 507 9.02 3.51 -6.33
N ARG A 508 9.75 4.44 -5.71
CA ARG A 508 9.32 5.66 -5.00
C ARG A 508 8.51 5.47 -3.71
N GLY A 509 9.16 4.87 -2.71
CA GLY A 509 8.85 5.16 -1.30
C GLY A 509 7.62 4.47 -0.72
N TRP A 510 7.12 3.41 -1.36
CA TRP A 510 6.04 2.58 -0.83
C TRP A 510 6.38 1.10 -1.06
N VAL A 511 6.18 0.28 -0.03
CA VAL A 511 6.41 -1.18 -0.07
C VAL A 511 5.33 -1.82 -0.95
N VAL A 512 5.70 -2.32 -2.12
CA VAL A 512 4.82 -3.06 -3.04
C VAL A 512 5.52 -4.34 -3.49
N GLY A 513 5.10 -5.49 -2.93
CA GLY A 513 5.37 -6.82 -3.49
C GLY A 513 5.89 -7.87 -2.51
N LEU A 514 5.19 -8.11 -1.40
CA LEU A 514 5.57 -9.07 -0.34
C LEU A 514 5.57 -10.56 -0.79
N PHE A 515 5.29 -10.88 -2.06
CA PHE A 515 5.19 -12.27 -2.55
C PHE A 515 6.36 -12.78 -3.41
N SER A 516 7.16 -11.92 -4.04
CA SER A 516 8.49 -12.37 -4.50
C SER A 516 9.35 -12.76 -3.30
N CYS A 517 9.04 -12.22 -2.11
CA CYS A 517 9.55 -12.62 -0.81
C CYS A 517 9.30 -14.09 -0.53
N LEU A 518 8.05 -14.58 -0.49
CA LEU A 518 7.77 -15.93 -0.02
C LEU A 518 8.18 -17.01 -1.03
N VAL A 519 7.87 -16.83 -2.32
CA VAL A 519 8.28 -17.80 -3.36
C VAL A 519 9.76 -17.69 -3.63
N GLY A 520 10.31 -16.47 -3.65
CA GLY A 520 11.73 -16.26 -3.82
C GLY A 520 12.53 -16.76 -2.63
N PHE A 521 12.11 -16.46 -1.41
CA PHE A 521 12.73 -16.97 -0.18
C PHE A 521 12.53 -18.47 -0.03
N SER A 522 11.35 -19.04 -0.30
CA SER A 522 11.15 -20.49 -0.26
C SER A 522 11.97 -21.19 -1.36
N ALA A 523 12.04 -20.64 -2.57
CA ALA A 523 12.88 -21.18 -3.64
C ALA A 523 14.38 -21.06 -3.28
N LEU A 524 14.82 -19.92 -2.74
CA LEU A 524 16.19 -19.69 -2.27
C LEU A 524 16.54 -20.65 -1.12
N ALA A 525 15.64 -20.82 -0.16
CA ALA A 525 15.76 -21.73 0.97
C ALA A 525 15.81 -23.19 0.52
N LEU A 526 14.99 -23.61 -0.46
CA LEU A 526 15.05 -24.96 -1.02
C LEU A 526 16.42 -25.27 -1.62
N ARG A 527 17.10 -24.27 -2.20
CA ARG A 527 18.44 -24.43 -2.78
C ARG A 527 19.57 -24.54 -1.75
N LEU A 528 19.38 -23.99 -0.55
CA LEU A 528 20.32 -24.17 0.56
C LEU A 528 20.30 -25.60 1.16
N GLY A 529 19.43 -26.49 0.69
CA GLY A 529 19.25 -27.85 1.22
C GLY A 529 19.91 -28.98 0.43
N LYS A 530 20.71 -28.70 -0.61
CA LYS A 530 21.37 -29.75 -1.42
C LYS A 530 22.85 -30.01 -1.08
N SER A 531 23.39 -29.37 -0.03
CA SER A 531 24.81 -29.46 0.31
C SER A 531 25.07 -30.48 1.43
N HIS A 532 25.63 -31.62 1.02
CA HIS A 532 26.22 -32.75 1.77
C HIS A 532 25.28 -33.78 2.41
#